data_AF-A0A531M6U0-F1
#
_entry.id   AF-A0A531M6U0-F1
#
_cell.length_a   1.000
_cell.length_b   1.000
_cell.length_c   1.000
_cell.angle_alpha   90.00
_cell.angle_beta   90.00
_cell.angle_gamma   90.00
#
_symmetry.space_group_name_H-M   'P 1'
#
loop_
_entity.id
_entity.type
_entity.pdbx_description
1 polymer ?
#
loop_
_entity_poly.entity_id
_entity_poly.type
_entity_poly.pdbx_seq_one_letter_code
_entity_poly.pdbx_strand_id
1 'polypeptide(L)'
;VYPFESQIGTRLVNDAMTSLFPVKYRWPAFPLDAAPVDDYKLIIDEECKVRARTPHVSKFRDTAFDFNDDERCARYIKHVEAVGRGTANNVAAFFRSTFDAWKDYNRSGREKVYVGYSPIITVDSEAILAAMPGAHMLHVVRNPFSAYADTKKRPVPMRLSDYLRAWCLNQYHALLARNRHPDRVHIVRLEDVVS
;
A
#
# COMPACT_ATOMS: atom_id res chain seq x y z
N VAL A 1 7.27 10.11 1.07
CA VAL A 1 6.39 9.23 0.27
C VAL A 1 7.07 7.89 0.13
N TYR A 2 6.35 6.78 0.33
CA TYR A 2 6.88 5.44 0.14
C TYR A 2 6.97 5.14 -1.37
N PRO A 3 8.16 4.88 -1.92
CA PRO A 3 8.37 4.85 -3.36
C PRO A 3 8.02 3.50 -4.00
N PHE A 4 7.85 2.46 -3.19
CA PHE A 4 7.44 1.15 -3.64
C PHE A 4 5.91 1.04 -3.65
N GLU A 5 5.37 0.13 -4.46
CA GLU A 5 3.97 -0.23 -4.32
C GLU A 5 3.72 -0.70 -2.88
N SER A 6 2.74 -0.09 -2.21
CA SER A 6 2.38 -0.40 -0.83
C SER A 6 1.69 -1.75 -0.77
N GLN A 7 2.53 -2.78 -0.70
CA GLN A 7 2.13 -4.18 -0.62
C GLN A 7 1.92 -4.60 0.84
N ILE A 8 1.06 -3.84 1.54
CA ILE A 8 0.83 -3.96 2.99
C ILE A 8 0.02 -5.19 3.40
N GLY A 9 -0.58 -5.89 2.44
CA GLY A 9 -1.50 -6.97 2.72
C GLY A 9 -0.83 -8.25 3.22
N THR A 10 -1.67 -9.17 3.70
CA THR A 10 -1.31 -10.44 4.33
C THR A 10 -2.09 -11.58 3.68
N ARG A 11 -1.56 -12.81 3.72
CA ARG A 11 -2.28 -14.01 3.23
C ARG A 11 -3.57 -14.33 4.01
N LEU A 12 -3.79 -13.67 5.15
CA LEU A 12 -4.98 -13.83 5.98
C LEU A 12 -6.20 -13.06 5.47
N VAL A 13 -6.05 -12.23 4.43
CA VAL A 13 -7.20 -11.56 3.78
C VAL A 13 -8.01 -12.59 3.00
N ASN A 14 -9.19 -12.93 3.51
CA ASN A 14 -10.07 -13.94 2.92
C ASN A 14 -11.50 -13.39 2.81
N ASP A 15 -11.80 -12.77 1.66
CA ASP A 15 -13.12 -12.26 1.32
C ASP A 15 -13.45 -12.53 -0.15
N ALA A 16 -14.66 -12.12 -0.58
CA ALA A 16 -15.10 -12.31 -1.97
C ALA A 16 -14.19 -11.62 -3.01
N MET A 17 -13.43 -10.60 -2.60
CA MET A 17 -12.57 -9.80 -3.47
C MET A 17 -11.16 -10.39 -3.61
N THR A 18 -10.76 -11.35 -2.76
CA THR A 18 -9.46 -12.05 -2.85
C THR A 18 -9.25 -12.77 -4.19
N SER A 19 -10.32 -13.17 -4.88
CA SER A 19 -10.25 -13.77 -6.22
C SER A 19 -9.97 -12.78 -7.36
N LEU A 20 -10.19 -11.48 -7.11
CA LEU A 20 -10.11 -10.42 -8.11
C LEU A 20 -8.89 -9.53 -7.91
N PHE A 21 -8.55 -9.23 -6.65
CA PHE A 21 -7.45 -8.35 -6.29
C PHE A 21 -6.37 -9.11 -5.52
N PRO A 22 -5.08 -8.97 -5.92
CA PRO A 22 -4.00 -9.61 -5.18
C PRO A 22 -3.97 -9.17 -3.73
N VAL A 23 -3.95 -10.12 -2.79
CA VAL A 23 -3.99 -9.85 -1.35
C VAL A 23 -2.90 -8.92 -0.87
N LYS A 24 -1.75 -8.88 -1.54
CA LYS A 24 -0.64 -7.97 -1.20
C LYS A 24 -1.02 -6.50 -1.25
N TYR A 25 -2.00 -6.12 -2.07
CA TYR A 25 -2.46 -4.73 -2.19
C TYR A 25 -3.65 -4.39 -1.30
N ARG A 26 -4.18 -5.36 -0.55
CA ARG A 26 -5.37 -5.23 0.30
C ARG A 26 -5.01 -4.72 1.68
N TRP A 27 -5.98 -4.14 2.38
CA TRP A 27 -5.86 -3.85 3.81
C TRP A 27 -5.61 -5.15 4.58
N PRO A 28 -4.55 -5.23 5.42
CA PRO A 28 -4.13 -6.50 6.01
C PRO A 28 -5.06 -7.00 7.10
N ALA A 29 -4.98 -8.30 7.36
CA ALA A 29 -5.55 -8.97 8.51
C ALA A 29 -4.42 -9.59 9.34
N PHE A 30 -4.46 -9.44 10.66
CA PHE A 30 -3.43 -9.96 11.56
C PHE A 30 -4.04 -10.91 12.60
N PRO A 31 -3.31 -11.98 13.00
CA PRO A 31 -3.70 -12.84 14.10
C PRO A 31 -3.36 -12.15 15.43
N LEU A 32 -4.37 -11.72 16.19
CA LEU A 32 -4.18 -10.89 17.38
C LEU A 32 -3.59 -11.64 18.59
N ASP A 33 -3.29 -12.93 18.46
CA ASP A 33 -2.60 -13.78 19.44
C ASP A 33 -1.10 -13.96 19.14
N ALA A 34 -0.60 -13.50 17.98
CA ALA A 34 0.81 -13.64 17.60
C ALA A 34 1.76 -12.62 18.27
N ALA A 35 3.07 -12.70 18.00
CA ALA A 35 4.01 -11.66 18.41
C ALA A 35 4.12 -10.55 17.34
N PRO A 36 4.52 -9.30 17.70
CA PRO A 36 4.73 -8.23 16.71
C PRO A 36 5.67 -8.62 15.57
N VAL A 37 6.71 -9.41 15.86
CA VAL A 37 7.64 -9.90 14.83
C VAL A 37 6.94 -10.77 13.77
N ASP A 38 5.90 -11.51 14.15
CA ASP A 38 5.15 -12.37 13.24
C ASP A 38 4.23 -11.53 12.36
N ASP A 39 3.61 -10.48 12.91
CA ASP A 39 2.84 -9.50 12.14
C ASP A 39 3.71 -8.87 11.04
N TYR A 40 4.93 -8.47 11.37
CA TYR A 40 5.88 -7.90 10.40
C TYR A 40 6.22 -8.88 9.26
N LYS A 41 6.39 -10.17 9.60
CA LYS A 41 6.69 -11.23 8.62
C LYS A 41 5.50 -11.52 7.70
N LEU A 42 4.26 -11.32 8.19
CA LEU A 42 3.05 -11.52 7.39
C LEU A 42 2.85 -10.45 6.32
N ILE A 43 3.35 -9.23 6.53
CA ILE A 43 3.28 -8.14 5.54
C ILE A 43 4.10 -8.52 4.31
N ILE A 44 3.48 -8.53 3.13
CA ILE A 44 4.08 -9.10 1.92
C ILE A 44 5.26 -8.27 1.40
N ASP A 45 5.08 -6.97 1.16
CA ASP A 45 6.10 -5.99 0.78
C ASP A 45 7.29 -6.51 -0.06
N GLU A 46 7.00 -7.15 -1.18
CA GLU A 46 8.00 -7.83 -2.01
C GLU A 46 9.01 -6.83 -2.56
N GLU A 47 8.57 -5.64 -3.00
CA GLU A 47 9.44 -4.70 -3.69
C GLU A 47 10.57 -4.16 -2.80
N CYS A 48 10.23 -3.69 -1.59
CA CYS A 48 11.23 -3.15 -0.66
C CYS A 48 12.05 -4.26 0.00
N LYS A 49 11.43 -5.39 0.40
CA LYS A 49 12.17 -6.54 0.98
C LYS A 49 13.16 -7.12 -0.03
N VAL A 50 12.76 -7.28 -1.30
CA VAL A 50 13.68 -7.70 -2.38
C VAL A 50 14.76 -6.65 -2.60
N ARG A 51 14.41 -5.34 -2.63
CA ARG A 51 15.42 -4.29 -2.79
C ARG A 51 16.46 -4.28 -1.65
N ALA A 52 16.06 -4.60 -0.43
CA ALA A 52 16.93 -4.66 0.74
C ALA A 52 17.78 -5.95 0.79
N ARG A 53 17.20 -7.10 0.47
CA ARG A 53 17.85 -8.43 0.65
C ARG A 53 18.59 -8.92 -0.59
N THR A 54 18.02 -8.70 -1.76
CA THR A 54 18.53 -9.22 -3.05
C THR A 54 18.52 -8.11 -4.10
N PRO A 55 19.33 -7.04 -3.91
CA PRO A 55 19.22 -5.81 -4.68
C PRO A 55 19.38 -6.00 -6.19
N HIS A 56 20.20 -6.95 -6.64
CA HIS A 56 20.51 -7.20 -8.05
C HIS A 56 19.31 -7.63 -8.91
N VAL A 57 18.26 -8.23 -8.31
CA VAL A 57 17.02 -8.61 -9.03
C VAL A 57 15.92 -7.55 -8.92
N SER A 58 16.12 -6.50 -8.12
CA SER A 58 15.12 -5.45 -7.95
C SER A 58 15.02 -4.57 -9.20
N LYS A 59 13.81 -4.13 -9.53
CA LYS A 59 13.59 -3.07 -10.53
C LYS A 59 14.12 -1.70 -10.09
N PHE A 60 14.46 -1.55 -8.80
CA PHE A 60 15.03 -0.34 -8.20
C PHE A 60 16.54 -0.48 -7.89
N ARG A 61 17.22 -1.46 -8.50
CA ARG A 61 18.63 -1.77 -8.23
C ARG A 61 19.59 -0.59 -8.47
N ASP A 62 19.23 0.29 -9.41
CA ASP A 62 20.07 1.42 -9.83
C ASP A 62 19.84 2.69 -8.99
N THR A 63 18.96 2.63 -7.98
CA THR A 63 18.67 3.75 -7.06
C THR A 63 19.38 3.55 -5.73
N ALA A 64 20.00 4.61 -5.18
CA ALA A 64 20.59 4.60 -3.84
C ALA A 64 19.55 4.21 -2.78
N PHE A 65 19.94 3.34 -1.84
CA PHE A 65 19.04 2.75 -0.84
C PHE A 65 19.85 2.15 0.32
N ASP A 66 20.36 3.01 1.20
CA ASP A 66 20.96 2.62 2.47
C ASP A 66 19.84 2.29 3.47
N PHE A 67 19.46 1.02 3.48
CA PHE A 67 18.34 0.50 4.25
C PHE A 67 18.60 -0.94 4.66
N ASN A 68 18.23 -1.29 5.90
CA ASN A 68 18.32 -2.65 6.41
C ASN A 68 16.93 -3.13 6.90
N ASP A 69 16.45 -4.25 6.36
CA ASP A 69 15.13 -4.79 6.67
C ASP A 69 15.04 -5.44 8.07
N ASP A 70 16.15 -5.92 8.63
CA ASP A 70 16.22 -6.35 10.04
C ASP A 70 16.12 -5.14 10.98
N GLU A 71 16.77 -4.02 10.63
CA GLU A 71 16.63 -2.77 11.36
C GLU A 71 15.19 -2.23 11.28
N ARG A 72 14.56 -2.29 10.11
CA ARG A 72 13.13 -1.96 9.95
C ARG A 72 12.27 -2.85 10.88
N CYS A 73 12.50 -4.17 10.89
CA CYS A 73 11.77 -5.09 11.77
C CYS A 73 11.92 -4.72 13.26
N ALA A 74 13.16 -4.47 13.71
CA ALA A 74 13.40 -4.09 15.10
C ALA A 74 12.70 -2.78 15.48
N ARG A 75 12.69 -1.78 14.58
CA ARG A 75 11.98 -0.52 14.78
C ARG A 75 10.46 -0.70 14.76
N TYR A 76 9.95 -1.55 13.87
CA TYR A 76 8.54 -1.92 13.82
C TYR A 76 8.07 -2.48 15.16
N ILE A 77 8.81 -3.45 15.72
CA ILE A 77 8.48 -4.08 17.00
C ILE A 77 8.38 -3.03 18.10
N LYS A 78 9.39 -2.15 18.23
CA LYS A 78 9.38 -1.05 19.20
C LYS A 78 8.18 -0.13 19.05
N HIS A 79 7.81 0.21 17.82
CA HIS A 79 6.64 1.06 17.55
C HIS A 79 5.35 0.38 17.98
N VAL A 80 5.16 -0.89 17.62
CA VAL A 80 3.95 -1.66 17.96
C VAL A 80 3.83 -1.91 19.46
N GLU A 81 4.93 -2.22 20.15
CA GLU A 81 4.96 -2.40 21.61
C GLU A 81 4.54 -1.12 22.35
N ALA A 82 4.89 0.05 21.81
CA ALA A 82 4.56 1.34 22.43
C ALA A 82 3.08 1.74 22.29
N VAL A 83 2.40 1.36 21.21
CA VAL A 83 1.00 1.78 20.93
C VAL A 83 -0.02 0.65 21.04
N GLY A 84 0.45 -0.59 21.24
CA GLY A 84 -0.38 -1.79 21.22
C GLY A 84 -0.62 -2.32 19.81
N ARG A 85 -0.82 -3.64 19.74
CA ARG A 85 -1.10 -4.36 18.48
C ARG A 85 -2.49 -4.06 17.96
N GLY A 86 -2.61 -3.97 16.64
CA GLY A 86 -3.86 -3.79 15.93
C GLY A 86 -3.60 -3.42 14.47
N THR A 87 -4.55 -3.67 13.56
CA THR A 87 -4.28 -3.50 12.13
C THR A 87 -3.80 -2.10 11.76
N ALA A 88 -4.47 -1.05 12.26
CA ALA A 88 -4.07 0.34 12.03
C ALA A 88 -2.67 0.64 12.59
N ASN A 89 -2.41 0.23 13.83
CA ASN A 89 -1.13 0.45 14.50
C ASN A 89 0.01 -0.30 13.81
N ASN A 90 -0.24 -1.54 13.38
CA ASN A 90 0.71 -2.35 12.63
C ASN A 90 1.05 -1.69 11.28
N VAL A 91 0.06 -1.22 10.53
CA VAL A 91 0.32 -0.52 9.25
C VAL A 91 1.05 0.81 9.48
N ALA A 92 0.66 1.59 10.49
CA ALA A 92 1.35 2.84 10.83
C ALA A 92 2.81 2.59 11.25
N ALA A 93 3.06 1.57 12.08
CA ALA A 93 4.39 1.15 12.49
C ALA A 93 5.23 0.66 11.30
N PHE A 94 4.63 -0.03 10.34
CA PHE A 94 5.31 -0.48 9.12
C PHE A 94 5.82 0.68 8.26
N PHE A 95 4.98 1.68 7.99
CA PHE A 95 5.43 2.88 7.28
C PHE A 95 6.47 3.66 8.08
N ARG A 96 6.22 3.89 9.37
CA ARG A 96 7.14 4.65 10.23
C ARG A 96 8.52 3.99 10.31
N SER A 97 8.56 2.68 10.62
CA SER A 97 9.81 1.93 10.71
C SER A 97 10.60 1.92 9.41
N THR A 98 9.93 1.95 8.25
CA THR A 98 10.59 2.07 6.95
C THR A 98 11.43 3.34 6.86
N PHE A 99 10.84 4.50 7.15
CA PHE A 99 11.58 5.77 7.09
C PHE A 99 12.58 5.96 8.22
N ASP A 100 12.40 5.26 9.35
CA ASP A 100 13.37 5.27 10.44
C ASP A 100 14.60 4.39 10.15
N ALA A 101 14.46 3.35 9.33
CA ALA A 101 15.56 2.44 8.93
C ALA A 101 16.26 2.88 7.63
N TRP A 102 15.71 3.86 6.91
CA TRP A 102 16.27 4.36 5.66
C TRP A 102 17.17 5.58 5.90
N LYS A 103 18.49 5.39 5.77
CA LYS A 103 19.50 6.37 6.20
C LYS A 103 19.78 7.45 5.17
N ASP A 104 19.82 7.11 3.88
CA ASP A 104 20.07 8.03 2.77
C ASP A 104 18.77 8.58 2.14
N TYR A 105 17.62 8.44 2.84
CA TYR A 105 16.37 9.05 2.40
C TYR A 105 16.43 10.57 2.55
N ASN A 106 16.19 11.29 1.46
CA ASN A 106 16.17 12.75 1.47
C ASN A 106 14.95 13.28 2.26
N ARG A 107 15.19 13.69 3.51
CA ARG A 107 14.20 14.29 4.41
C ARG A 107 14.37 15.80 4.45
N SER A 108 13.25 16.52 4.34
CA SER A 108 13.21 17.97 4.55
C SER A 108 13.03 18.37 6.02
N GLY A 109 12.66 17.43 6.89
CA GLY A 109 12.35 17.68 8.30
C GLY A 109 10.99 18.35 8.54
N ARG A 110 10.22 18.58 7.48
CA ARG A 110 8.89 19.21 7.52
C ARG A 110 7.76 18.22 7.22
N GLU A 111 8.09 16.96 7.01
CA GLU A 111 7.12 15.91 6.73
C GLU A 111 6.16 15.74 7.91
N LYS A 112 4.85 15.76 7.61
CA LYS A 112 3.78 15.57 8.61
C LYS A 112 3.02 14.26 8.45
N VAL A 113 3.15 13.61 7.29
CA VAL A 113 2.36 12.44 6.92
C VAL A 113 3.21 11.40 6.19
N TYR A 114 2.85 10.13 6.35
CA TYR A 114 3.35 9.04 5.53
C TYR A 114 2.36 8.81 4.39
N VAL A 115 2.88 8.64 3.19
CA VAL A 115 2.07 8.39 1.99
C VAL A 115 2.49 7.06 1.41
N GLY A 116 1.59 6.09 1.42
CA GLY A 116 1.68 4.86 0.62
C GLY A 116 0.86 4.99 -0.66
N TYR A 117 1.14 4.16 -1.65
CA TYR A 117 0.34 4.04 -2.85
C TYR A 117 0.05 2.57 -3.16
N SER A 118 -1.22 2.23 -3.38
CA SER A 118 -1.62 0.91 -3.85
C SER A 118 -2.75 1.10 -4.87
N PRO A 119 -2.63 0.55 -6.10
CA PRO A 119 -3.57 0.84 -7.19
C PRO A 119 -5.04 0.49 -6.91
N ILE A 120 -5.29 -0.44 -5.99
CA ILE A 120 -6.63 -0.98 -5.71
C ILE A 120 -7.10 -0.69 -4.28
N ILE A 121 -6.33 0.08 -3.49
CA ILE A 121 -6.57 0.25 -2.06
C ILE A 121 -7.96 0.80 -1.73
N THR A 122 -8.60 1.48 -2.69
CA THR A 122 -9.93 2.05 -2.52
C THR A 122 -11.01 1.00 -2.24
N VAL A 123 -10.82 -0.27 -2.63
CA VAL A 123 -11.74 -1.35 -2.26
C VAL A 123 -11.85 -1.57 -0.76
N ASP A 124 -10.82 -1.18 -0.01
CA ASP A 124 -10.73 -1.30 1.45
C ASP A 124 -10.91 0.05 2.18
N SER A 125 -11.33 1.11 1.48
CA SER A 125 -11.42 2.47 2.04
C SER A 125 -12.22 2.53 3.34
N GLU A 126 -13.35 1.84 3.42
CA GLU A 126 -14.20 1.83 4.61
C GLU A 126 -13.47 1.26 5.83
N ALA A 127 -12.79 0.12 5.65
CA ALA A 127 -12.02 -0.52 6.71
C ALA A 127 -10.87 0.38 7.17
N ILE A 128 -10.17 1.02 6.22
CA ILE A 128 -9.07 1.93 6.51
C ILE A 128 -9.57 3.16 7.28
N LEU A 129 -10.61 3.83 6.79
CA LEU A 129 -11.13 5.08 7.38
C LEU A 129 -11.81 4.86 8.73
N ALA A 130 -12.34 3.66 8.98
CA ALA A 130 -12.83 3.25 10.29
C ALA A 130 -11.67 2.97 11.26
N ALA A 131 -10.63 2.28 10.81
CA ALA A 131 -9.49 1.91 11.66
C ALA A 131 -8.52 3.09 11.91
N MET A 132 -8.48 4.07 11.00
CA MET A 132 -7.58 5.22 11.03
C MET A 132 -8.36 6.53 10.82
N PRO A 133 -8.91 7.14 11.89
CA PRO A 133 -9.79 8.31 11.75
C PRO A 133 -9.18 9.51 11.01
N GLY A 134 -7.85 9.72 11.15
CA GLY A 134 -7.09 10.77 10.46
C GLY A 134 -6.52 10.39 9.10
N ALA A 135 -6.85 9.20 8.57
CA ALA A 135 -6.40 8.80 7.24
C ALA A 135 -7.15 9.55 6.14
N HIS A 136 -6.45 9.82 5.04
CA HIS A 136 -7.02 10.33 3.81
C HIS A 136 -6.69 9.38 2.66
N MET A 137 -7.64 9.25 1.74
CA MET A 137 -7.48 8.47 0.52
C MET A 137 -7.40 9.44 -0.65
N LEU A 138 -6.39 9.29 -1.51
CA LEU A 138 -6.31 9.99 -2.79
C LEU A 138 -6.40 8.95 -3.90
N HIS A 139 -7.52 8.94 -4.61
CA HIS A 139 -7.78 8.07 -5.74
C HIS A 139 -7.51 8.81 -7.05
N VAL A 140 -6.39 8.47 -7.69
CA VAL A 140 -6.06 9.00 -9.01
C VAL A 140 -6.65 8.09 -10.07
N VAL A 141 -7.59 8.61 -10.84
CA VAL A 141 -8.25 7.89 -11.93
C VAL A 141 -7.78 8.44 -13.27
N ARG A 142 -7.68 7.57 -14.28
CA ARG A 142 -7.46 7.96 -15.67
C ARG A 142 -8.30 7.09 -16.58
N ASN A 143 -8.40 7.44 -17.86
CA ASN A 143 -9.10 6.65 -18.87
C ASN A 143 -8.70 5.16 -18.79
N PRO A 144 -9.66 4.22 -18.68
CA PRO A 144 -9.37 2.79 -18.46
C PRO A 144 -8.60 2.16 -19.62
N PHE A 145 -8.83 2.59 -20.86
CA PHE A 145 -8.13 2.08 -22.04
C PHE A 145 -6.69 2.57 -22.09
N SER A 146 -6.45 3.84 -21.73
CA SER A 146 -5.10 4.38 -21.56
C SER A 146 -4.34 3.60 -20.47
N ALA A 147 -5.00 3.33 -19.34
CA ALA A 147 -4.39 2.54 -18.26
C ALA A 147 -4.12 1.09 -18.67
N TYR A 148 -5.03 0.46 -19.42
CA TYR A 148 -4.86 -0.89 -19.94
C TYR A 148 -3.72 -0.99 -20.96
N ALA A 149 -3.44 0.07 -21.72
CA ALA A 149 -2.32 0.08 -22.66
C ALA A 149 -0.97 -0.19 -21.96
N ASP A 150 -0.80 0.28 -20.72
CA ASP A 150 0.38 -0.05 -19.90
C ASP A 150 0.30 -1.46 -19.30
N THR A 151 -0.89 -1.91 -18.89
CA THR A 151 -1.09 -3.30 -18.43
C THR A 151 -0.71 -4.30 -19.52
N LYS A 152 -1.01 -4.02 -20.80
CA LYS A 152 -0.72 -4.88 -21.95
C LYS A 152 0.79 -5.08 -22.18
N LYS A 153 1.64 -4.18 -21.68
CA LYS A 153 3.11 -4.28 -21.77
C LYS A 153 3.71 -5.18 -20.71
N ARG A 154 2.93 -5.64 -19.71
CA ARG A 154 3.42 -6.53 -18.64
C ARG A 154 3.68 -7.95 -19.19
N PRO A 155 4.60 -8.73 -18.57
CA PRO A 155 4.94 -10.08 -19.05
C PRO A 155 3.74 -11.03 -19.15
N VAL A 156 2.79 -10.92 -18.22
CA VAL A 156 1.53 -11.67 -18.21
C VAL A 156 0.38 -10.68 -18.08
N PRO A 157 -0.10 -10.10 -19.18
CA PRO A 157 -1.14 -9.09 -19.13
C PRO A 157 -2.50 -9.74 -18.82
N MET A 158 -3.31 -9.07 -18.02
CA MET A 158 -4.71 -9.45 -17.83
C MET A 158 -5.47 -9.34 -19.14
N ARG A 159 -6.49 -10.18 -19.36
CA ARG A 159 -7.46 -9.97 -20.43
C ARG A 159 -8.19 -8.65 -20.20
N LEU A 160 -8.54 -7.95 -21.29
CA LEU A 160 -9.24 -6.67 -21.20
C LEU A 160 -10.53 -6.76 -20.35
N SER A 161 -11.31 -7.83 -20.52
CA SER A 161 -12.54 -8.04 -19.74
C SER A 161 -12.28 -8.16 -18.24
N ASP A 162 -11.25 -8.90 -17.83
CA ASP A 162 -10.86 -9.04 -16.43
C ASP A 162 -10.33 -7.71 -15.86
N TYR A 163 -9.54 -6.98 -16.65
CA TYR A 163 -9.04 -5.67 -16.26
C TYR A 163 -10.17 -4.66 -16.07
N LEU A 164 -11.09 -4.57 -17.04
CA LEU A 164 -12.23 -3.66 -16.96
C LEU A 164 -13.17 -4.01 -15.81
N ARG A 165 -13.36 -5.31 -15.52
CA ARG A 165 -14.12 -5.75 -14.34
C ARG A 165 -13.47 -5.25 -13.04
N ALA A 166 -12.17 -5.48 -12.87
CA ALA A 166 -11.42 -4.99 -11.72
C ALA A 166 -11.43 -3.45 -11.62
N TRP A 167 -11.28 -2.76 -12.76
CA TRP A 167 -11.32 -1.31 -12.84
C TRP A 167 -12.68 -0.77 -12.41
N CYS A 168 -13.78 -1.27 -12.97
CA CYS A 168 -15.14 -0.83 -12.62
C CYS A 168 -15.43 -1.03 -11.14
N LEU A 169 -15.06 -2.18 -10.57
CA LEU A 169 -15.25 -2.44 -9.14
C LEU A 169 -14.43 -1.48 -8.28
N ASN A 170 -13.17 -1.26 -8.62
CA ASN A 170 -12.33 -0.30 -7.89
C ASN A 170 -12.92 1.13 -7.94
N GLN A 171 -13.39 1.57 -9.11
CA GLN A 171 -14.06 2.89 -9.24
C GLN A 171 -15.35 2.95 -8.42
N TYR A 172 -16.16 1.89 -8.43
CA TYR A 172 -17.39 1.82 -7.65
C TYR A 172 -17.11 2.01 -6.15
N HIS A 173 -16.11 1.29 -5.62
CA HIS A 173 -15.71 1.43 -4.22
C HIS A 173 -15.16 2.83 -3.91
N ALA A 174 -14.34 3.41 -4.80
CA ALA A 174 -13.83 4.76 -4.62
C ALA A 174 -14.95 5.82 -4.57
N LEU A 175 -15.93 5.73 -5.48
CA LEU A 175 -17.08 6.63 -5.54
C LEU A 175 -17.99 6.47 -4.31
N LEU A 176 -18.26 5.23 -3.90
CA LEU A 176 -19.05 4.95 -2.70
C LEU A 176 -18.38 5.52 -1.44
N ALA A 177 -17.06 5.32 -1.31
CA ALA A 177 -16.29 5.85 -0.18
C ALA A 177 -16.24 7.38 -0.20
N ARG A 178 -16.08 8.03 -1.37
CA ARG A 178 -16.17 9.49 -1.50
C ARG A 178 -17.53 10.02 -1.09
N ASN A 179 -18.61 9.35 -1.46
CA ASN A 179 -19.96 9.77 -1.09
C ASN A 179 -20.19 9.70 0.42
N ARG A 180 -19.63 8.70 1.10
CA ARG A 180 -19.77 8.52 2.55
C ARG A 180 -18.79 9.35 3.38
N HIS A 181 -17.59 9.59 2.85
CA HIS A 181 -16.50 10.28 3.54
C HIS A 181 -15.93 11.41 2.67
N PRO A 182 -16.74 12.42 2.30
CA PRO A 182 -16.38 13.44 1.32
C PRO A 182 -15.15 14.28 1.72
N ASP A 183 -14.89 14.44 3.03
CA ASP A 183 -13.75 15.21 3.52
C ASP A 183 -12.44 14.40 3.57
N ARG A 184 -12.53 13.07 3.46
CA ARG A 184 -11.38 12.16 3.66
C ARG A 184 -10.96 11.37 2.43
N VAL A 185 -11.87 11.12 1.50
CA VAL A 185 -11.56 10.43 0.24
C VAL A 185 -11.58 11.46 -0.86
N HIS A 186 -10.53 11.60 -1.66
CA HIS A 186 -10.40 12.58 -2.74
C HIS A 186 -10.21 11.86 -4.07
N ILE A 187 -10.91 12.30 -5.11
CA ILE A 187 -10.79 11.72 -6.46
C ILE A 187 -10.20 12.78 -7.37
N VAL A 188 -9.13 12.42 -8.06
CA VAL A 188 -8.44 13.29 -9.02
C VAL A 188 -8.35 12.57 -10.35
N ARG A 189 -8.78 13.22 -11.43
CA ARG A 189 -8.56 12.69 -12.78
C ARG A 189 -7.18 13.11 -13.24
N LEU A 190 -6.38 12.16 -13.72
CA LEU A 190 -5.04 12.42 -14.22
C LEU A 190 -5.06 13.47 -15.33
N GLU A 191 -6.04 13.37 -16.22
CA GLU A 191 -6.24 14.26 -17.37
C GLU A 191 -6.48 15.72 -16.97
N ASP A 192 -6.92 15.98 -15.73
CA ASP A 192 -7.11 17.35 -15.21
C ASP A 192 -5.83 17.94 -14.61
N VAL A 193 -4.78 17.12 -14.39
CA VAL A 193 -3.54 17.52 -13.71
C VAL A 193 -2.38 17.67 -14.69
N VAL A 194 -2.35 16.85 -15.74
CA VAL A 194 -1.25 16.80 -16.72
C VAL A 194 -1.48 17.72 -17.92
N SER A 195 -2.56 18.49 -17.92
CA SER A 195 -2.97 19.42 -18.98
C SER A 195 -2.20 20.73 -18.97
#